data_AF-A0A9D6DKQ3-F1
#
_entry.id   AF-A0A9D6DKQ3-F1
#
_cell.length_a   1.000
_cell.length_b   1.000
_cell.length_c   1.000
_cell.angle_alpha   90.00
_cell.angle_beta   90.00
_cell.angle_gamma   90.00
#
_symmetry.space_group_name_H-M   'P 1'
#
loop_
_entity.id
_entity.type
_entity.pdbx_description
1 polymer ?
#
loop_
_entity_poly.entity_id
_entity_poly.type
_entity_poly.pdbx_seq_one_letter_code
_entity_poly.pdbx_strand_id
1 'polypeptide(L)' 'ARLLDLPGGSLTPGGPADVTILDLEQTLTVDAARFQSKSRNTPFGGWTLTGGPWLTIVGGKVVRP' A
#
# COMPACT_ATOMS: atom_id res chain seq x y z
N ALA A 1 0.08 0.54 -14.85
CA ALA A 1 0.70 -0.30 -15.88
C ALA A 1 0.17 0.04 -17.27
N ARG A 2 -1.04 -0.41 -17.65
CA ARG A 2 -1.57 -0.32 -19.03
C ARG A 2 -1.46 1.05 -19.73
N LEU A 3 -1.80 2.16 -19.05
CA LEU A 3 -1.82 3.49 -19.70
C LEU A 3 -0.42 3.98 -20.11
N LEU A 4 0.63 3.60 -19.36
CA LEU A 4 2.00 4.07 -19.56
C LEU A 4 2.93 2.94 -20.04
N ASP A 5 2.36 1.78 -20.39
CA ASP A 5 3.08 0.56 -20.79
C ASP A 5 4.20 0.15 -19.81
N LEU A 6 3.91 0.18 -18.51
CA LEU A 6 4.86 -0.18 -17.46
C LEU A 6 4.67 -1.63 -17.01
N PRO A 7 5.76 -2.34 -16.62
CA PRO A 7 5.65 -3.66 -16.03
C PRO A 7 4.85 -3.64 -14.72
N GLY A 8 4.17 -4.76 -14.41
CA GLY A 8 3.40 -4.96 -13.18
C GLY A 8 1.92 -4.59 -13.29
N GLY A 9 1.27 -4.40 -12.14
CA GLY A 9 -0.16 -4.08 -12.05
C GLY A 9 -1.11 -5.26 -12.31
N SER A 10 -0.59 -6.48 -12.38
CA SER A 10 -1.36 -7.74 -12.47
C SER A 10 -0.57 -8.87 -11.82
N LEU A 11 -1.28 -9.81 -11.19
CA LEU A 11 -0.68 -11.02 -10.63
C LEU A 11 -0.71 -12.13 -11.69
N THR A 12 0.40 -12.29 -12.41
CA THR A 12 0.54 -13.30 -13.46
C THR A 12 1.90 -14.00 -13.36
N PRO A 13 1.98 -15.29 -13.75
CA PRO A 13 3.27 -15.97 -13.86
C PRO A 13 4.26 -15.20 -14.74
N GLY A 14 5.52 -15.12 -14.30
CA GLY A 14 6.58 -14.38 -15.00
C GLY A 14 6.56 -12.85 -14.84
N GLY A 15 5.54 -12.30 -14.17
CA GLY A 15 5.48 -10.87 -13.85
C GLY A 15 6.39 -10.48 -12.66
N PRO A 16 6.57 -9.17 -12.42
CA PRO A 16 7.29 -8.69 -11.23
C PRO A 16 6.64 -9.20 -9.94
N ALA A 17 7.46 -9.60 -8.97
CA ALA A 17 7.01 -10.02 -7.64
C ALA A 17 6.73 -8.82 -6.72
N ASP A 18 5.90 -7.89 -7.22
CA ASP A 18 5.44 -6.70 -6.50
C ASP A 18 4.02 -6.95 -5.98
N VAL A 19 3.88 -7.14 -4.68
CA VAL A 19 2.63 -7.58 -4.04
C VAL A 19 2.40 -6.80 -2.76
N THR A 20 1.16 -6.36 -2.53
CA THR A 20 0.72 -5.86 -1.23
C THR A 20 -0.39 -6.75 -0.71
N ILE A 21 -0.23 -7.28 0.50
CA ILE A 21 -1.26 -8.02 1.22
C ILE A 21 -2.07 -7.00 2.02
N LEU A 22 -3.39 -7.05 1.89
CA LEU A 22 -4.31 -6.19 2.62
C LEU A 22 -5.00 -6.99 3.72
N ASP A 23 -5.04 -6.44 4.93
CA ASP A 23 -6.01 -6.86 5.95
C ASP A 23 -7.29 -6.06 5.68
N LEU A 24 -8.37 -6.75 5.31
CA LEU A 24 -9.64 -6.12 4.93
C LEU A 24 -10.54 -5.82 6.13
N GLU A 25 -10.26 -6.39 7.30
CA GLU A 25 -11.04 -6.18 8.52
C GLU A 25 -10.42 -5.10 9.42
N GLN A 26 -9.16 -4.73 9.16
CA GLN A 26 -8.48 -3.68 9.88
C GLN A 26 -9.27 -2.36 9.86
N THR A 27 -9.53 -1.82 11.04
CA THR A 27 -10.02 -0.43 11.19
C THR A 27 -8.84 0.50 11.46
N LEU A 28 -8.74 1.57 10.67
CA LEU A 28 -7.62 2.51 10.69
C LEU A 28 -8.18 3.93 10.85
N THR A 29 -7.68 4.69 11.81
CA THR A 29 -7.92 6.14 11.85
C THR A 29 -6.71 6.86 11.27
N VAL A 30 -6.94 7.72 10.28
CA VAL A 30 -5.89 8.49 9.61
C VAL A 30 -5.32 9.52 10.59
N ASP A 31 -4.16 9.21 11.13
CA ASP A 31 -3.39 10.09 12.01
C ASP A 31 -2.10 10.49 11.30
N ALA A 32 -2.03 11.75 10.85
CA ALA A 32 -0.87 12.27 10.14
C ALA A 32 0.42 12.14 10.97
N ALA A 33 0.34 12.21 12.31
CA ALA A 33 1.52 12.09 13.17
C ALA A 33 2.22 10.74 13.03
N ARG A 34 1.48 9.69 12.63
CA ARG A 34 2.00 8.33 12.44
C ARG A 34 2.53 8.06 11.03
N PHE A 35 2.47 9.03 10.12
CA PHE A 35 2.91 8.82 8.74
C PHE A 35 4.43 8.64 8.65
N GLN A 36 4.86 7.66 7.84
CA GLN A 36 6.27 7.46 7.46
C GLN A 36 6.80 8.58 6.54
N SER A 37 5.90 9.19 5.75
CA SER A 37 6.25 10.38 4.95
C SER A 37 6.79 11.50 5.84
N LYS A 38 7.61 12.41 5.30
CA LYS A 38 8.08 13.58 6.05
C LYS A 38 6.98 14.63 6.28
N SER A 39 5.96 14.65 5.42
CA SER A 39 4.88 15.65 5.49
C SER A 39 3.68 15.19 6.29
N ARG A 40 2.91 16.14 6.81
CA ARG A 40 1.68 15.94 7.60
C ARG A 40 0.44 16.53 6.94
N ASN A 41 0.56 17.07 5.72
CA ASN A 41 -0.53 17.71 4.99
C ASN A 41 -1.47 16.65 4.38
N THR A 42 -2.59 16.39 5.05
CA THR A 42 -3.61 15.48 4.52
C THR A 42 -5.00 16.03 4.85
N PRO A 43 -5.94 16.06 3.88
CA PRO A 43 -7.33 16.40 4.15
C PRO A 43 -8.09 15.28 4.87
N PHE A 44 -7.49 14.09 5.00
CA PHE A 44 -8.14 12.89 5.55
C PHE A 44 -7.90 12.72 7.06
N GLY A 45 -7.25 13.68 7.72
CA GLY A 45 -6.95 13.58 9.16
C GLY A 45 -8.21 13.32 9.99
N GLY A 46 -8.15 12.29 10.86
CA GLY A 46 -9.26 11.86 11.71
C GLY A 46 -10.29 10.94 11.05
N TRP A 47 -10.17 10.65 9.75
CA TRP A 47 -11.08 9.70 9.08
C TRP A 47 -10.83 8.29 9.58
N THR A 48 -11.91 7.54 9.82
CA THR A 48 -11.85 6.10 10.09
C THR A 48 -12.16 5.34 8.80
N LEU A 49 -11.25 4.43 8.44
CA LEU A 49 -11.29 3.62 7.22
C LEU A 49 -11.30 2.13 7.59
N THR A 50 -11.75 1.31 6.65
CA THR A 50 -11.73 -0.15 6.74
C THR A 50 -10.83 -0.70 5.65
N GLY A 51 -9.96 -1.63 6.03
CA GLY A 51 -8.93 -2.19 5.17
C GLY A 51 -7.62 -1.42 5.24
N GLY A 52 -6.49 -2.13 5.28
CA GLY A 52 -5.16 -1.52 5.30
C GLY A 52 -4.05 -2.47 4.83
N PRO A 53 -2.89 -1.93 4.43
CA PRO A 53 -1.74 -2.74 4.03
C PRO A 53 -1.13 -3.45 5.24
N TRP A 54 -1.07 -4.78 5.15
CA TRP A 54 -0.45 -5.65 6.14
C TRP A 54 0.99 -6.05 5.77
N LEU A 55 1.29 -6.20 4.47
CA LEU A 55 2.64 -6.53 4.00
C LEU A 55 2.87 -5.95 2.61
N THR A 56 4.06 -5.41 2.36
CA THR A 56 4.50 -4.98 1.04
C THR A 56 5.78 -5.72 0.64
N ILE A 57 5.72 -6.33 -0.55
CA ILE A 57 6.80 -7.07 -1.20
C ILE A 57 7.12 -6.36 -2.52
N VAL A 58 8.40 -6.08 -2.78
CA VAL A 58 8.89 -5.48 -4.02
C VAL A 58 10.00 -6.34 -4.59
N GLY A 59 9.83 -6.83 -5.83
CA GLY A 59 10.77 -7.74 -6.49
C GLY A 59 11.07 -8.99 -5.66
N GLY A 60 10.08 -9.50 -4.91
CA GLY A 60 10.24 -10.66 -4.02
C GLY A 60 10.88 -10.37 -2.67
N LYS A 61 11.19 -9.11 -2.35
CA LYS A 61 11.74 -8.70 -1.04
C LYS A 61 10.67 -8.05 -0.19
N VAL A 62 10.52 -8.50 1.06
CA VAL A 62 9.68 -7.83 2.05
C VAL A 62 10.32 -6.49 2.42
N VAL A 63 9.60 -5.39 2.17
CA VAL A 63 10.08 -4.03 2.47
C VAL A 63 9.29 -3.35 3.59
N ARG A 64 8.08 -3.83 3.88
CA ARG A 64 7.23 -3.31 4.95
C ARG A 64 6.31 -4.41 5.49
N PRO A 65 6.32 -4.71 6.80
CA PRO A 65 5.28 -5.50 7.47
C PRO A 65 4.14 -4.62 7.97
#